data_AF-A0A6H1UCM5-F1
#
_entry.id   AF-A0A6H1UCM5-F1
#
_cell.length_a   1.000
_cell.length_b   1.000
_cell.length_c   1.000
_cell.angle_alpha   90.00
_cell.angle_beta   90.00
_cell.angle_gamma   90.00
#
_symmetry.space_group_name_H-M   'P 1'
#
loop_
_entity.id
_entity.type
_entity.pdbx_description
1 polymer ?
#
loop_
_entity_poly.entity_id
_entity_poly.type
_entity_poly.pdbx_seq_one_letter_code
_entity_poly.pdbx_strand_id
1 'polypeptide(L)'
;MALPWLLMIAGVAVAADYRSKRKTVQTDRYLRPSRDRSLALRPSEFLPGKRFVSPQPGSVVVCHVYGVVEHSGIWLGDDTIAELHGSGLIRGISAKRFLTGRTGATIFTCCDHLHRPFATASAVDRAAQQLFTHRDYHLRRNNCHRFVWYCLTGEELMIRSFDNLNRMLADFYGAALYWDPVEVDEDLSLAQ
;
A
#
# COMPACT_ATOMS: atom_id res chain seq x y z
N MET A 1 7.51 41.82 -1.14
CA MET A 1 6.18 41.17 -1.02
C MET A 1 5.88 40.13 -2.11
N ALA A 2 6.84 39.72 -2.96
CA ALA A 2 6.61 38.76 -4.07
C ALA A 2 6.82 37.27 -3.70
N LEU A 3 7.33 36.99 -2.48
CA LEU A 3 7.67 35.65 -2.02
C LEU A 3 6.48 34.66 -1.99
N PRO A 4 5.24 35.07 -1.62
CA PRO A 4 4.09 34.16 -1.62
C PRO A 4 3.70 33.67 -3.02
N TRP A 5 3.80 34.55 -4.02
CA TRP A 5 3.39 34.24 -5.39
C TRP A 5 4.37 33.29 -6.09
N LEU A 6 5.67 33.45 -5.85
CA LEU A 6 6.70 32.55 -6.40
C LEU A 6 6.57 31.12 -5.84
N LEU A 7 6.26 30.99 -4.55
CA LEU A 7 6.02 29.67 -3.91
C LEU A 7 4.77 28.99 -4.48
N MET A 8 3.70 29.74 -4.73
CA MET A 8 2.47 29.23 -5.35
C MET A 8 2.71 28.73 -6.78
N ILE A 9 3.41 29.52 -7.61
CA ILE A 9 3.73 29.14 -8.99
C ILE A 9 4.62 27.89 -9.03
N ALA A 10 5.63 27.83 -8.17
CA ALA A 10 6.50 26.65 -8.05
C ALA A 10 5.68 25.40 -7.66
N GLY A 11 4.75 25.52 -6.69
CA GLY A 11 3.87 24.43 -6.29
C GLY A 11 2.98 23.92 -7.44
N VAL A 12 2.39 24.83 -8.23
CA VAL A 12 1.58 24.47 -9.40
C VAL A 12 2.40 23.74 -10.46
N ALA A 13 3.61 24.21 -10.76
CA ALA A 13 4.50 23.57 -11.72
C ALA A 13 4.88 22.14 -11.30
N VAL A 14 5.24 21.95 -10.03
CA VAL A 14 5.57 20.63 -9.46
C VAL A 14 4.36 19.68 -9.54
N ALA A 15 3.16 20.16 -9.21
CA ALA A 15 1.94 19.35 -9.30
C ALA A 15 1.60 18.95 -10.75
N ALA A 16 1.79 19.86 -11.71
CA ALA A 16 1.56 19.58 -13.12
C ALA A 16 2.56 18.55 -13.68
N ASP A 17 3.84 18.68 -13.36
CA ASP A 17 4.89 17.70 -13.73
C ASP A 17 4.60 16.32 -13.13
N TYR A 18 4.25 16.26 -11.84
CA TYR A 18 3.87 15.01 -11.17
C TYR A 18 2.69 14.33 -11.87
N ARG A 19 1.63 15.10 -12.21
CA ARG A 19 0.45 14.58 -12.92
C ARG A 19 0.81 14.08 -14.31
N SER A 20 1.65 14.81 -15.04
CA SER A 20 2.10 14.43 -16.39
C SER A 20 2.87 13.12 -16.36
N LYS A 21 3.87 13.00 -15.48
CA LYS A 21 4.66 11.77 -15.28
C LYS A 21 3.77 10.58 -14.94
N ARG A 22 2.80 10.76 -14.02
CA ARG A 22 1.86 9.70 -13.64
C ARG A 22 0.99 9.25 -14.81
N LYS A 23 0.50 10.18 -15.62
CA LYS A 23 -0.31 9.89 -16.82
C LYS A 23 0.50 9.10 -17.86
N THR A 24 1.77 9.45 -18.07
CA THR A 24 2.67 8.70 -18.94
C THR A 24 2.85 7.27 -18.46
N VAL A 25 3.19 7.07 -17.18
CA VAL A 25 3.34 5.73 -16.60
C VAL A 25 2.05 4.90 -16.73
N GLN A 26 0.88 5.51 -16.49
CA GLN A 26 -0.41 4.83 -16.65
C GLN A 26 -0.73 4.45 -18.10
N THR A 27 -0.28 5.25 -19.07
CA THR A 27 -0.46 4.96 -20.51
C THR A 27 0.48 3.85 -20.95
N ASP A 28 1.74 3.93 -20.54
CA ASP A 28 2.78 2.96 -20.88
C ASP A 28 2.58 1.63 -20.16
N ARG A 29 1.86 1.61 -19.03
CA ARG A 29 1.55 0.40 -18.25
C ARG A 29 1.10 -0.78 -19.11
N TYR A 30 0.23 -0.56 -20.09
CA TYR A 30 -0.26 -1.62 -20.98
C TYR A 30 0.57 -1.76 -22.26
N LEU A 31 1.00 -0.65 -22.84
CA LEU A 31 1.63 -0.62 -24.16
C LEU A 31 3.10 -1.03 -24.11
N ARG A 32 3.78 -0.67 -23.01
CA ARG A 32 5.22 -0.84 -22.79
C ARG A 32 5.46 -1.15 -21.31
N PRO A 33 4.98 -2.30 -20.81
CA PRO A 33 5.15 -2.64 -19.40
C PRO A 33 6.64 -2.67 -19.05
N SER A 34 6.99 -2.04 -17.93
CA SER A 34 8.36 -2.09 -17.43
C SER A 34 8.73 -3.55 -17.11
N ARG A 35 9.91 -3.97 -17.58
CA ARG A 35 10.50 -5.26 -17.24
C ARG A 35 11.40 -5.16 -16.00
N ASP A 36 11.65 -3.95 -15.52
CA ASP A 36 12.48 -3.73 -14.36
C ASP A 36 11.73 -4.16 -13.10
N ARG A 37 12.45 -4.86 -12.21
CA ARG A 37 11.98 -5.23 -10.88
C ARG A 37 12.01 -4.00 -9.98
N SER A 38 11.10 -3.07 -10.24
CA SER A 38 11.06 -1.78 -9.57
C SER A 38 9.64 -1.27 -9.38
N LEU A 39 9.51 -0.22 -8.58
CA LEU A 39 8.25 0.47 -8.36
C LEU A 39 7.95 1.39 -9.55
N ALA A 40 7.04 0.96 -10.43
CA ALA A 40 6.60 1.75 -11.57
C ALA A 40 5.62 2.86 -11.16
N LEU A 41 4.65 2.55 -10.29
CA LEU A 41 3.63 3.51 -9.87
C LEU A 41 3.38 3.48 -8.36
N ARG A 42 3.63 4.60 -7.70
CA ARG A 42 3.37 4.81 -6.26
C ARG A 42 1.88 5.04 -5.95
N PRO A 43 1.40 4.65 -4.76
CA PRO A 43 0.07 5.02 -4.29
C PRO A 43 -0.03 6.55 -4.16
N SER A 44 -1.22 7.10 -4.36
CA SER A 44 -1.45 8.56 -4.29
C SER A 44 -2.90 8.87 -4.02
N GLU A 45 -3.19 9.50 -2.87
CA GLU A 45 -4.54 9.98 -2.53
C GLU A 45 -5.02 11.10 -3.48
N PHE A 46 -4.10 11.93 -3.99
CA PHE A 46 -4.45 13.04 -4.88
C PHE A 46 -4.74 12.58 -6.31
N LEU A 47 -4.18 11.44 -6.71
CA LEU A 47 -4.33 10.87 -8.05
C LEU A 47 -4.48 9.35 -7.96
N PRO A 48 -5.53 8.81 -7.30
CA PRO A 48 -5.62 7.38 -6.97
C PRO A 48 -5.65 6.48 -8.20
N GLY A 49 -5.86 7.01 -9.40
CA GLY A 49 -6.09 6.22 -10.60
C GLY A 49 -7.61 6.03 -10.79
N LYS A 50 -8.02 5.65 -12.00
CA LYS A 50 -9.45 5.52 -12.33
C LYS A 50 -9.97 4.09 -12.18
N ARG A 51 -9.08 3.12 -12.02
CA ARG A 51 -9.41 1.70 -11.99
C ARG A 51 -9.21 1.19 -10.57
N PHE A 52 -10.31 0.86 -9.93
CA PHE A 52 -10.32 0.17 -8.64
C PHE A 52 -10.12 -1.32 -8.86
N VAL A 53 -9.52 -1.99 -7.88
CA VAL A 53 -9.23 -3.42 -7.91
C VAL A 53 -9.70 -4.05 -6.61
N SER A 54 -10.18 -5.30 -6.68
CA SER A 54 -10.51 -6.08 -5.49
C SER A 54 -9.25 -6.86 -5.06
N PRO A 55 -8.71 -6.64 -3.85
CA PRO A 55 -7.55 -7.38 -3.35
C PRO A 55 -7.91 -8.86 -3.18
N GLN A 56 -6.92 -9.72 -3.35
CA GLN A 56 -7.07 -11.16 -3.12
C GLN A 56 -6.51 -11.53 -1.74
N PRO A 57 -6.97 -12.62 -1.10
CA PRO A 57 -6.34 -13.13 0.11
C PRO A 57 -4.82 -13.32 -0.09
N GLY A 58 -4.03 -12.71 0.79
CA GLY A 58 -2.58 -12.67 0.72
C GLY A 58 -2.02 -11.45 -0.02
N SER A 59 -2.87 -10.54 -0.51
CA SER A 59 -2.44 -9.28 -1.09
C SER A 59 -1.90 -8.33 -0.04
N VAL A 60 -0.82 -7.63 -0.39
CA VAL A 60 -0.32 -6.53 0.43
C VAL A 60 -1.21 -5.31 0.21
N VAL A 61 -1.64 -4.70 1.31
CA VAL A 61 -2.42 -3.47 1.29
C VAL A 61 -1.70 -2.36 2.05
N VAL A 62 -1.88 -1.13 1.60
CA VAL A 62 -1.33 0.07 2.23
C VAL A 62 -2.34 1.20 2.26
N CYS A 63 -2.19 2.11 3.21
CA CYS A 63 -2.92 3.38 3.23
C CYS A 63 -1.99 4.52 3.63
N HIS A 64 -2.44 5.73 3.33
CA HIS A 64 -1.60 6.91 3.33
C HIS A 64 -1.90 7.86 4.49
N VAL A 65 -0.92 8.69 4.87
CA VAL A 65 -1.11 9.91 5.66
C VAL A 65 -0.04 10.91 5.19
N TYR A 66 -0.44 12.13 4.81
CA TYR A 66 0.44 13.27 4.43
C TYR A 66 1.75 12.94 3.68
N GLY A 67 1.65 12.61 2.38
CA GLY A 67 2.83 12.44 1.51
C GLY A 67 3.67 11.15 1.65
N VAL A 68 3.51 10.35 2.72
CA VAL A 68 4.20 9.04 2.90
C VAL A 68 3.20 7.90 3.19
N VAL A 69 3.47 6.70 2.69
CA VAL A 69 2.74 5.49 3.11
C VAL A 69 3.09 5.21 4.56
N GLU A 70 2.12 5.39 5.44
CA GLU A 70 2.33 5.23 6.88
C GLU A 70 2.02 3.83 7.38
N HIS A 71 1.15 3.10 6.66
CA HIS A 71 0.67 1.84 7.17
C HIS A 71 0.46 0.77 6.11
N SER A 72 0.74 -0.47 6.50
CA SER A 72 0.68 -1.64 5.61
C SER A 72 0.14 -2.86 6.36
N GLY A 73 -0.48 -3.77 5.62
CA GLY A 73 -1.06 -5.00 6.14
C GLY A 73 -1.20 -6.07 5.06
N ILE A 74 -1.77 -7.21 5.47
CA ILE A 74 -2.10 -8.33 4.58
C ILE A 74 -3.61 -8.45 4.53
N TRP A 75 -4.18 -8.44 3.32
CA TRP A 75 -5.58 -8.75 3.09
C TRP A 75 -5.82 -10.24 3.34
N LEU A 76 -6.71 -10.60 4.28
CA LEU A 76 -7.05 -12.00 4.58
C LEU A 76 -8.26 -12.50 3.79
N GLY A 77 -9.05 -11.60 3.20
CA GLY A 77 -10.37 -11.91 2.65
C GLY A 77 -11.49 -11.30 3.49
N ASP A 78 -12.72 -11.29 2.97
CA ASP A 78 -13.95 -10.94 3.70
C ASP A 78 -13.83 -9.66 4.54
N ASP A 79 -13.43 -8.55 3.91
CA ASP A 79 -13.18 -7.25 4.56
C ASP A 79 -12.30 -7.37 5.82
N THR A 80 -11.27 -8.22 5.78
CA THR A 80 -10.37 -8.42 6.91
C THR A 80 -8.92 -8.19 6.49
N ILE A 81 -8.25 -7.30 7.22
CA ILE A 81 -6.84 -6.95 7.06
C ILE A 81 -6.11 -7.28 8.36
N ALA A 82 -5.07 -8.11 8.25
CA ALA A 82 -4.11 -8.27 9.32
C ALA A 82 -3.13 -7.09 9.33
N GLU A 83 -3.00 -6.43 10.48
CA GLU A 83 -2.04 -5.35 10.67
C GLU A 83 -1.29 -5.47 12.01
N LEU A 84 -0.07 -4.94 12.03
CA LEU A 84 0.66 -4.66 13.26
C LEU A 84 0.26 -3.25 13.75
N HIS A 85 -0.49 -3.19 14.85
CA HIS A 85 -0.89 -1.94 15.47
C HIS A 85 0.29 -1.25 16.19
N GLY A 86 0.23 0.07 16.36
CA GLY A 86 1.27 0.85 17.07
C GLY A 86 1.48 0.46 18.54
N SER A 87 0.56 -0.30 19.14
CA SER A 87 0.76 -0.90 20.48
C SER A 87 1.61 -2.17 20.47
N GLY A 88 1.99 -2.68 19.29
CA GLY A 88 2.65 -3.98 19.13
C GLY A 88 1.70 -5.17 18.95
N LEU A 89 0.39 -4.97 19.10
CA LEU A 89 -0.61 -6.02 18.89
C LEU A 89 -0.83 -6.26 17.39
N ILE A 90 -0.76 -7.51 16.97
CA ILE A 90 -1.23 -7.91 15.63
C ILE A 90 -2.72 -8.20 15.71
N ARG A 91 -3.50 -7.56 14.83
CA ARG A 91 -4.96 -7.61 14.84
C ARG A 91 -5.54 -7.74 13.44
N GLY A 92 -6.69 -8.40 13.34
CA GLY A 92 -7.54 -8.40 12.15
C GLY A 92 -8.56 -7.27 12.27
N ILE A 93 -8.66 -6.42 11.26
CA ILE A 93 -9.58 -5.28 11.23
C ILE A 93 -10.20 -5.10 9.84
N SER A 94 -11.34 -4.43 9.77
CA SER A 94 -11.96 -4.07 8.49
C SER A 94 -11.19 -3.01 7.72
N ALA A 95 -11.44 -2.92 6.41
CA ALA A 95 -10.93 -1.83 5.56
C ALA A 95 -11.25 -0.45 6.15
N LYS A 96 -12.50 -0.27 6.62
CA LYS A 96 -12.92 0.96 7.31
C LYS A 96 -12.05 1.26 8.55
N ARG A 97 -11.79 0.27 9.39
CA ARG A 97 -10.93 0.42 10.57
C ARG A 97 -9.46 0.60 10.20
N PHE A 98 -9.02 0.05 9.06
CA PHE A 98 -7.69 0.24 8.50
C PHE A 98 -7.46 1.66 7.99
N LEU A 99 -8.51 2.43 7.74
CA LEU A 99 -8.43 3.87 7.46
C LEU A 99 -8.69 4.76 8.68
N THR A 100 -9.35 4.23 9.72
CA THR A 100 -9.73 5.02 10.91
C THR A 100 -8.51 5.60 11.64
N GLY A 101 -8.55 6.89 11.96
CA GLY A 101 -7.46 7.59 12.65
C GLY A 101 -6.27 7.95 11.75
N ARG A 102 -6.43 7.82 10.43
CA ARG A 102 -5.43 8.14 9.40
C ARG A 102 -6.00 9.20 8.46
N THR A 103 -5.15 9.99 7.81
CA THR A 103 -5.60 11.09 6.92
C THR A 103 -5.83 10.67 5.48
N GLY A 104 -5.40 9.47 5.08
CA GLY A 104 -5.76 8.86 3.81
C GLY A 104 -7.16 8.25 3.84
N ALA A 105 -7.85 8.32 2.71
CA ALA A 105 -9.18 7.76 2.53
C ALA A 105 -9.17 6.53 1.60
N THR A 106 -8.01 6.18 1.04
CA THR A 106 -7.90 5.14 0.03
C THR A 106 -6.95 4.04 0.49
N ILE A 107 -7.40 2.80 0.41
CA ILE A 107 -6.52 1.64 0.50
C ILE A 107 -5.96 1.36 -0.88
N PHE A 108 -4.68 1.04 -0.97
CA PHE A 108 -4.04 0.61 -2.22
C PHE A 108 -3.51 -0.81 -2.07
N THR A 109 -3.53 -1.57 -3.15
CA THR A 109 -2.90 -2.89 -3.22
C THR A 109 -1.87 -2.96 -4.33
N CYS A 110 -0.89 -3.83 -4.15
CA CYS A 110 0.20 -4.00 -5.10
C CYS A 110 -0.23 -4.93 -6.24
N CYS A 111 -0.07 -4.45 -7.48
CA CYS A 111 -0.54 -5.08 -8.70
C CYS A 111 0.56 -5.19 -9.75
N ASP A 112 0.35 -6.09 -10.69
CA ASP A 112 1.09 -6.12 -11.94
C ASP A 112 0.60 -5.04 -12.92
N HIS A 113 1.25 -4.96 -14.08
CA HIS A 113 0.90 -4.00 -15.13
C HIS A 113 -0.54 -4.17 -15.68
N LEU A 114 -1.23 -5.29 -15.46
CA LEU A 114 -2.60 -5.53 -15.93
C LEU A 114 -3.67 -5.27 -14.86
N HIS A 115 -3.31 -4.61 -13.75
CA HIS A 115 -4.18 -4.40 -12.58
C HIS A 115 -4.59 -5.71 -11.89
N ARG A 116 -3.74 -6.74 -11.97
CA ARG A 116 -3.95 -7.97 -11.20
C ARG A 116 -3.20 -7.84 -9.88
N PRO A 117 -3.89 -7.85 -8.72
CA PRO A 117 -3.23 -7.81 -7.44
C PRO A 117 -2.31 -9.02 -7.27
N PHE A 118 -1.12 -8.78 -6.72
CA PHE A 118 -0.27 -9.84 -6.24
C PHE A 118 -0.87 -10.44 -4.97
N ALA A 119 -0.81 -11.76 -4.85
CA ALA A 119 -1.35 -12.49 -3.71
C ALA A 119 -0.44 -13.66 -3.38
N THR A 120 -0.14 -13.84 -2.10
CA THR A 120 0.70 -14.94 -1.62
C THR A 120 -0.10 -15.76 -0.61
N ALA A 121 -0.48 -16.98 -0.97
CA ALA A 121 -1.34 -17.83 -0.13
C ALA A 121 -0.75 -18.04 1.27
N SER A 122 0.55 -18.37 1.36
CA SER A 122 1.23 -18.56 2.63
C SER A 122 1.30 -17.30 3.52
N ALA A 123 1.05 -16.12 2.95
CA ALA A 123 0.95 -14.89 3.72
C ALA A 123 -0.35 -14.79 4.50
N VAL A 124 -1.44 -15.38 4.01
CA VAL A 124 -2.69 -15.52 4.76
C VAL A 124 -2.44 -16.38 5.99
N ASP A 125 -1.84 -17.56 5.80
CA ASP A 125 -1.60 -18.50 6.89
C ASP A 125 -0.72 -17.90 7.98
N ARG A 126 0.41 -17.28 7.59
CA ARG A 126 1.33 -16.64 8.55
C ARG A 126 0.71 -15.43 9.23
N ALA A 127 -0.04 -14.60 8.51
CA ALA A 127 -0.72 -13.46 9.11
C ALA A 127 -1.79 -13.93 10.11
N ALA A 128 -2.57 -14.96 9.76
CA ALA A 128 -3.59 -15.55 10.62
C ALA A 128 -2.99 -16.15 11.90
N GLN A 129 -1.87 -16.89 11.79
CA GLN A 129 -1.15 -17.45 12.94
C GLN A 129 -0.60 -16.39 13.90
N GLN A 130 -0.38 -15.16 13.41
CA GLN A 130 0.12 -14.05 14.21
C GLN A 130 -1.01 -13.20 14.81
N LEU A 131 -2.28 -13.46 14.48
CA LEU A 131 -3.38 -12.70 15.07
C LEU A 131 -3.40 -12.85 16.59
N PHE A 132 -3.63 -11.72 17.28
CA PHE A 132 -3.65 -11.62 18.74
C PHE A 132 -2.30 -11.88 19.43
N THR A 133 -1.20 -11.99 18.67
CA THR A 133 0.14 -11.98 19.25
C THR A 133 0.63 -10.54 19.46
N HIS A 134 1.57 -10.39 20.37
CA HIS A 134 2.23 -9.12 20.64
C HIS A 134 3.68 -9.18 20.16
N ARG A 135 4.12 -8.10 19.50
CA ARG A 135 5.51 -7.91 19.09
C ARG A 135 6.04 -6.65 19.77
N ASP A 136 7.24 -6.73 20.33
CA ASP A 136 7.93 -5.57 20.92
C ASP A 136 8.07 -4.45 19.89
N TYR A 137 7.18 -3.47 19.96
CA TYR A 137 7.08 -2.43 18.95
C TYR A 137 8.15 -1.36 19.17
N HIS A 138 9.03 -1.22 18.19
CA HIS A 138 10.00 -0.13 18.13
C HIS A 138 9.79 0.60 16.80
N LEU A 139 9.34 1.86 16.87
CA LEU A 139 8.98 2.74 15.74
C LEU A 139 10.01 2.82 14.59
N ARG A 140 11.27 2.37 14.80
CA ARG A 140 12.33 2.35 13.78
C ARG A 140 12.89 0.95 13.46
N ARG A 141 12.45 -0.11 14.15
CA ARG A 141 13.00 -1.49 14.04
C ARG A 141 11.94 -2.58 13.84
N ASN A 142 10.70 -2.37 14.29
CA ASN A 142 9.56 -3.28 14.16
C ASN A 142 8.34 -2.50 13.65
N ASN A 143 8.32 -2.22 12.34
CA ASN A 143 7.21 -1.52 11.70
C ASN A 143 6.27 -2.50 10.97
N CYS A 144 5.15 -1.97 10.51
CA CYS A 144 4.16 -2.71 9.72
C CYS A 144 4.76 -3.39 8.47
N HIS A 145 5.79 -2.80 7.85
CA HIS A 145 6.45 -3.38 6.68
C HIS A 145 7.22 -4.67 6.99
N ARG A 146 7.89 -4.73 8.15
CA ARG A 146 8.54 -5.95 8.64
C ARG A 146 7.54 -7.07 8.87
N PHE A 147 6.38 -6.74 9.44
CA PHE A 147 5.29 -7.70 9.61
C PHE A 147 4.77 -8.22 8.26
N VAL A 148 4.51 -7.34 7.30
CA VAL A 148 4.11 -7.72 5.93
C VAL A 148 5.15 -8.64 5.29
N TRP A 149 6.44 -8.31 5.39
CA TRP A 149 7.49 -9.15 4.82
C TRP A 149 7.56 -10.53 5.47
N TYR A 150 7.51 -10.60 6.81
CA TYR A 150 7.41 -11.87 7.52
C TYR A 150 6.22 -12.69 7.03
N CYS A 151 5.06 -12.06 6.81
CA CYS A 151 3.92 -12.78 6.26
C CYS A 151 4.21 -13.29 4.84
N LEU A 152 4.90 -12.54 3.98
CA LEU A 152 5.21 -12.98 2.62
C LEU A 152 6.26 -14.10 2.54
N THR A 153 7.27 -14.08 3.42
CA THR A 153 8.45 -14.95 3.26
C THR A 153 8.72 -15.88 4.44
N GLY A 154 8.18 -15.60 5.62
CA GLY A 154 8.56 -16.24 6.88
C GLY A 154 9.85 -15.67 7.48
N GLU A 155 10.50 -14.71 6.82
CA GLU A 155 11.77 -14.14 7.26
C GLU A 155 11.59 -12.85 8.06
N GLU A 156 12.39 -12.71 9.11
CA GLU A 156 12.39 -11.56 10.00
C GLU A 156 13.49 -10.57 9.60
N LEU A 157 13.19 -9.67 8.66
CA LEU A 157 14.12 -8.66 8.16
C LEU A 157 13.75 -7.25 8.61
N MET A 158 14.77 -6.43 8.89
CA MET A 158 14.57 -5.01 9.20
C MET A 158 14.25 -4.25 7.92
N ILE A 159 13.01 -3.77 7.79
CA ILE A 159 12.57 -2.93 6.67
C ILE A 159 12.38 -1.52 7.19
N ARG A 160 13.14 -0.54 6.69
CA ARG A 160 13.16 0.82 7.28
C ARG A 160 12.19 1.80 6.64
N SER A 161 11.73 1.53 5.42
CA SER A 161 10.90 2.45 4.66
C SER A 161 10.04 1.70 3.64
N PHE A 162 8.99 2.37 3.18
CA PHE A 162 8.16 1.89 2.09
C PHE A 162 8.96 1.69 0.79
N ASP A 163 9.96 2.53 0.50
CA ASP A 163 10.84 2.34 -0.66
C ASP A 163 11.71 1.09 -0.55
N ASN A 164 12.14 0.74 0.67
CA ASN A 164 12.84 -0.51 0.90
C ASN A 164 11.90 -1.71 0.75
N LEU A 165 10.68 -1.63 1.27
CA LEU A 165 9.65 -2.64 1.06
C LEU A 165 9.38 -2.87 -0.44
N ASN A 166 9.17 -1.80 -1.22
CA ASN A 166 8.86 -1.93 -2.65
C ASN A 166 9.99 -2.57 -3.46
N ARG A 167 11.26 -2.27 -3.14
CA ARG A 167 12.39 -2.96 -3.79
C ARG A 167 12.34 -4.47 -3.51
N MET A 168 12.14 -4.83 -2.25
CA MET A 168 12.05 -6.23 -1.84
C MET A 168 10.83 -6.95 -2.46
N LEU A 169 9.68 -6.27 -2.54
CA LEU A 169 8.49 -6.80 -3.21
C LEU A 169 8.72 -7.00 -4.71
N ALA A 170 9.42 -6.09 -5.37
CA ALA A 170 9.66 -6.17 -6.81
C ALA A 170 10.61 -7.33 -7.15
N ASP A 171 11.60 -7.55 -6.30
CA ASP A 171 12.47 -8.73 -6.37
C ASP A 171 11.70 -10.02 -6.06
N PHE A 172 10.87 -10.03 -5.01
CA PHE A 172 10.07 -11.19 -4.60
C PHE A 172 9.08 -11.63 -5.68
N TYR A 173 8.34 -10.70 -6.29
CA TYR A 173 7.40 -11.00 -7.37
C TYR A 173 8.06 -11.07 -8.75
N GLY A 174 9.33 -10.65 -8.87
CA GLY A 174 10.05 -10.63 -10.13
C GLY A 174 9.44 -9.71 -11.20
N ALA A 175 8.76 -8.63 -10.79
CA ALA A 175 7.95 -7.81 -11.66
C ALA A 175 8.00 -6.32 -11.30
N ALA A 176 7.66 -5.46 -12.26
CA ALA A 176 7.37 -4.06 -12.00
C ALA A 176 6.08 -3.92 -11.19
N LEU A 177 6.11 -3.06 -10.18
CA LEU A 177 5.01 -2.90 -9.23
C LEU A 177 4.19 -1.64 -9.51
N TYR A 178 2.87 -1.79 -9.40
CA TYR A 178 1.90 -0.70 -9.49
C TYR A 178 1.01 -0.74 -8.25
N TRP A 179 0.75 0.40 -7.62
CA TRP A 179 -0.22 0.48 -6.52
C TRP A 179 -1.53 1.06 -7.01
N ASP A 180 -2.56 0.23 -7.04
CA ASP A 180 -3.91 0.59 -7.47
C ASP A 180 -4.86 0.73 -6.28
N PRO A 181 -5.87 1.61 -6.38
CA PRO A 181 -6.83 1.82 -5.32
C PRO A 181 -7.72 0.60 -5.19
N VAL A 182 -8.01 0.22 -3.95
CA VAL A 182 -8.86 -0.91 -3.61
C VAL A 182 -10.32 -0.47 -3.63
N GLU A 183 -11.16 -1.29 -4.24
CA GLU A 183 -12.61 -1.20 -4.07
C GLU A 183 -12.96 -1.64 -2.65
N VAL A 184 -13.52 -0.73 -1.85
CA VAL A 184 -14.03 -1.01 -0.51
C VAL A 184 -15.53 -0.84 -0.58
N ASP A 185 -16.30 -1.89 -0.30
CA ASP A 185 -17.75 -1.80 -0.25
C ASP A 185 -18.16 -0.89 0.92
N GLU A 186 -18.80 0.24 0.62
CA GLU A 186 -19.32 1.16 1.64
C GLU A 186 -20.67 0.69 2.24
N ASP A 187 -21.28 -0.36 1.69
CA ASP A 187 -22.73 -0.62 1.84
C ASP A 187 -23.16 -1.67 2.89
N LEU A 188 -22.28 -2.16 3.76
CA LEU A 188 -22.70 -3.08 4.83
C LEU A 188 -23.22 -2.38 6.11
N SER A 189 -23.41 -1.06 6.11
CA SER A 189 -23.92 -0.31 7.28
C SER A 189 -25.43 -0.02 7.29
N LEU A 190 -26.24 -0.65 6.44
CA LEU A 190 -27.72 -0.52 6.49
C LEU A 190 -28.45 -1.82 6.84
N ALA A 191 -27.75 -2.85 7.31
CA ALA A 191 -28.37 -4.08 7.80
C ALA A 191 -27.80 -4.48 9.16
N GLN A 192 -28.16 -3.74 10.21
CA GLN A 192 -28.24 -4.20 11.60
C GLN A 192 -29.01 -3.20 12.47
#